data_AF-A0A1Q7P250-F1
#
_entry.id   AF-A0A1Q7P250-F1
#
_cell.length_a   1.000
_cell.length_b   1.000
_cell.length_c   1.000
_cell.angle_alpha   90.00
_cell.angle_beta   90.00
_cell.angle_gamma   90.00
#
_symmetry.space_group_name_H-M   'P 1'
#
loop_
_entity.id
_entity.type
_entity.pdbx_description
1 polymer ?
#
loop_
_entity_poly.entity_id
_entity_poly.type
_entity_poly.pdbx_seq_one_letter_code
_entity_poly.pdbx_strand_id
1 'polypeptide(L)'
;MAQAPTWLVQFPALIPREHLENLHREILGATRGRMLREIGDALEAIASQSPLLVVFEDLQWVDYSTIDLISVVARRRVPTRLMLIGTFREADVALSDHPLRQLRQDLVARQLCREVALEPLGEEHVVEYLLAKAPASPLPEGLAELIYRHSEGNPLFMTAVLDHLTGRQLIARNDHGWELGVALHDIDLSVPESLREMIEAQIERLSPEEQRVLEAATLTPSRSFCVVTSAAATDVEPERFEEVCERLSRRTRLLRPAAPEESPDGRLLPVYEFAHALYREAGEPIARQT
;
A
#
# COMPACT_ATOMS: atom_id res chain seq x y z
N MET A 1 -28.49 29.34 -3.77
CA MET A 1 -28.23 29.14 -2.33
C MET A 1 -27.00 28.26 -2.19
N ALA A 2 -26.07 28.62 -1.31
CA ALA A 2 -24.90 27.79 -1.03
C ALA A 2 -25.37 26.46 -0.40
N GLN A 3 -24.91 25.33 -0.93
CA GLN A 3 -25.36 24.02 -0.45
C GLN A 3 -24.53 23.48 0.71
N ALA A 4 -23.31 24.02 0.89
CA ALA A 4 -22.48 23.74 2.06
C ALA A 4 -21.91 25.02 2.71
N PRO A 5 -22.76 25.89 3.28
CA PRO A 5 -22.32 27.15 3.87
C PRO A 5 -21.33 26.94 5.03
N THR A 6 -21.45 25.88 5.83
CA THR A 6 -20.52 25.63 6.94
C THR A 6 -19.13 25.21 6.47
N TRP A 7 -19.05 24.49 5.34
CA TRP A 7 -17.77 24.10 4.72
C TRP A 7 -17.09 25.27 4.03
N LEU A 8 -17.87 26.13 3.38
CA LEU A 8 -17.40 27.33 2.70
C LEU A 8 -16.57 28.23 3.65
N VAL A 9 -16.97 28.40 4.92
CA VAL A 9 -16.18 29.18 5.90
C VAL A 9 -14.79 28.57 6.20
N GLN A 10 -14.61 27.26 6.04
CA GLN A 10 -13.30 26.61 6.20
C GLN A 10 -12.35 26.93 5.04
N PHE A 11 -12.86 27.46 3.92
CA PHE A 11 -12.09 27.85 2.75
C PHE A 11 -12.28 29.34 2.43
N PRO A 12 -11.85 30.27 3.30
CA PRO A 12 -12.09 31.69 3.14
C PRO A 12 -11.47 32.27 1.86
N ALA A 13 -10.47 31.59 1.29
CA ALA A 13 -9.86 31.96 0.00
C ALA A 13 -10.81 31.79 -1.20
N LEU A 14 -11.86 30.97 -1.07
CA LEU A 14 -12.84 30.70 -2.13
C LEU A 14 -14.05 31.65 -2.07
N ILE A 15 -14.09 32.60 -1.13
CA ILE A 15 -15.26 33.43 -0.85
C ILE A 15 -14.92 34.92 -0.89
N PRO A 16 -15.65 35.73 -1.69
CA PRO A 16 -15.55 37.18 -1.62
C PRO A 16 -15.89 37.71 -0.22
N ARG A 17 -15.12 38.67 0.31
CA ARG A 17 -15.23 39.14 1.71
C ARG A 17 -16.66 39.57 2.12
N GLU A 18 -17.43 40.12 1.19
CA GLU A 18 -18.83 40.54 1.39
C GLU A 18 -19.80 39.38 1.70
N HIS A 19 -19.48 38.14 1.32
CA HIS A 19 -20.30 36.96 1.57
C HIS A 19 -19.99 36.28 2.91
N LEU A 20 -18.84 36.59 3.54
CA LEU A 20 -18.40 35.97 4.80
C LEU A 20 -19.26 36.38 6.00
N GLU A 21 -19.70 37.64 6.06
CA GLU A 21 -20.50 38.16 7.19
C GLU A 21 -21.91 37.59 7.25
N ASN A 22 -22.50 37.26 6.10
CA ASN A 22 -23.79 36.57 6.03
C ASN A 22 -23.64 35.09 6.40
N LEU A 23 -22.56 34.45 5.97
CA LEU A 23 -22.26 33.05 6.28
C LEU A 23 -22.04 32.81 7.77
N HIS A 24 -21.32 33.71 8.46
CA HIS A 24 -21.09 33.62 9.90
C HIS A 24 -22.38 33.67 10.74
N ARG A 25 -23.41 34.40 10.30
CA ARG A 25 -24.73 34.41 10.96
C ARG A 25 -25.52 33.13 10.73
N GLU A 26 -25.37 32.50 9.58
CA GLU A 26 -26.09 31.29 9.17
C GLU A 26 -25.53 29.99 9.84
N ILE A 27 -24.31 30.08 10.38
CA ILE A 27 -23.54 28.96 10.97
C ILE A 27 -23.69 28.86 12.50
N LEU A 28 -24.28 29.87 13.16
CA LEU A 28 -24.55 29.80 14.60
C LEU A 28 -25.39 28.55 14.92
N GLY A 29 -24.81 27.61 15.68
CA GLY A 29 -25.43 26.31 16.00
C GLY A 29 -25.20 25.19 14.99
N ALA A 30 -24.23 25.31 14.06
CA ALA A 30 -23.88 24.23 13.15
C ALA A 30 -23.36 23.00 13.91
N THR A 31 -24.03 21.87 13.73
CA THR A 31 -23.64 20.58 14.31
C THR A 31 -22.80 19.77 13.32
N ARG A 32 -22.00 18.82 13.82
CA ARG A 32 -21.28 17.83 12.97
C ARG A 32 -22.22 17.16 11.96
N GLY A 33 -23.42 16.77 12.40
CA GLY A 33 -24.43 16.18 11.52
C GLY A 33 -24.96 17.14 10.45
N ARG A 34 -25.06 18.45 10.74
CA ARG A 34 -25.42 19.46 9.74
C ARG A 34 -24.30 19.62 8.71
N MET A 35 -23.05 19.75 9.16
CA MET A 35 -21.88 19.86 8.27
C MET A 35 -21.78 18.69 7.29
N LEU A 36 -21.98 17.46 7.77
CA LEU A 36 -21.90 16.27 6.93
C LEU A 36 -23.03 16.18 5.90
N ARG A 37 -24.25 16.62 6.26
CA ARG A 37 -25.36 16.70 5.30
C ARG A 37 -25.10 17.76 4.23
N GLU A 38 -24.65 18.94 4.65
CA GLU A 38 -24.35 20.07 3.78
C GLU A 38 -23.33 19.71 2.67
N ILE A 39 -22.22 19.07 3.04
CA ILE A 39 -21.25 18.61 2.02
C ILE A 39 -21.83 17.49 1.15
N GLY A 40 -22.66 16.61 1.72
CA GLY A 40 -23.42 15.63 0.95
C GLY A 40 -24.25 16.30 -0.16
N ASP A 41 -25.10 17.25 0.23
CA ASP A 41 -25.97 18.02 -0.65
C ASP A 41 -25.17 18.77 -1.72
N ALA A 42 -24.06 19.42 -1.33
CA ALA A 42 -23.19 20.12 -2.27
C ALA A 42 -22.59 19.19 -3.33
N LEU A 43 -22.09 18.03 -2.93
CA LEU A 43 -21.59 17.02 -3.86
C LEU A 43 -22.72 16.51 -4.78
N GLU A 44 -23.95 16.40 -4.28
CA GLU A 44 -25.11 16.02 -5.09
C GLU A 44 -25.44 17.04 -6.18
N ALA A 45 -25.44 18.34 -5.88
CA ALA A 45 -25.74 19.30 -6.94
C ALA A 45 -24.61 19.45 -7.94
N ILE A 46 -23.36 19.29 -7.52
CA ILE A 46 -22.25 19.19 -8.49
C ILE A 46 -22.51 17.98 -9.42
N ALA A 47 -22.83 16.81 -8.84
CA ALA A 47 -23.16 15.61 -9.60
C ALA A 47 -24.41 15.77 -10.52
N SER A 48 -25.34 16.65 -10.16
CA SER A 48 -26.54 16.96 -10.94
C SER A 48 -26.25 17.76 -12.21
N GLN A 49 -25.08 18.39 -12.31
CA GLN A 49 -24.63 19.09 -13.51
C GLN A 49 -23.79 18.18 -14.41
N SER A 50 -22.87 17.41 -13.83
CA SER A 50 -22.01 16.44 -14.52
C SER A 50 -21.66 15.25 -13.63
N PRO A 51 -21.34 14.06 -14.17
CA PRO A 51 -20.84 12.96 -13.35
C PRO A 51 -19.63 13.38 -12.50
N LEU A 52 -19.65 13.03 -11.22
CA LEU A 52 -18.59 13.34 -10.27
C LEU A 52 -17.97 12.03 -9.76
N LEU A 53 -16.65 11.94 -9.85
CA LEU A 53 -15.85 10.88 -9.25
C LEU A 53 -15.01 11.49 -8.14
N VAL A 54 -15.13 10.96 -6.92
CA VAL A 54 -14.30 11.36 -5.78
C VAL A 54 -13.43 10.16 -5.39
N VAL A 55 -12.12 10.36 -5.41
CA VAL A 55 -11.13 9.34 -5.07
C VAL A 55 -10.51 9.69 -3.74
N PHE A 56 -10.60 8.76 -2.78
CA PHE A 56 -9.89 8.81 -1.51
C PHE A 56 -8.75 7.82 -1.56
N GLU A 57 -7.53 8.33 -1.47
CA GLU A 57 -6.33 7.51 -1.37
C GLU A 57 -6.00 7.24 0.11
N ASP A 58 -5.44 6.05 0.38
CA ASP A 58 -4.92 5.66 1.69
C ASP A 58 -5.93 5.77 2.84
N LEU A 59 -7.14 5.19 2.67
CA LEU A 59 -8.18 5.22 3.72
C LEU A 59 -7.77 4.52 5.02
N GLN A 60 -6.68 3.76 5.06
CA GLN A 60 -6.12 3.22 6.31
C GLN A 60 -5.58 4.31 7.26
N TRP A 61 -5.40 5.55 6.79
CA TRP A 61 -4.85 6.65 7.58
C TRP A 61 -5.83 7.80 7.82
N VAL A 62 -7.08 7.67 7.36
CA VAL A 62 -8.06 8.76 7.51
C VAL A 62 -8.65 8.80 8.91
N ASP A 63 -9.07 10.00 9.31
CA ASP A 63 -9.68 10.23 10.60
C ASP A 63 -11.17 9.81 10.63
N TYR A 64 -11.74 9.82 11.84
CA TYR A 64 -13.16 9.52 12.04
C TYR A 64 -14.10 10.49 11.31
N SER A 65 -13.68 11.73 11.05
CA SER A 65 -14.53 12.72 10.40
C SER A 65 -14.73 12.43 8.91
N THR A 66 -13.68 11.96 8.25
CA THR A 66 -13.69 11.50 6.86
C THR A 66 -14.50 10.23 6.71
N ILE A 67 -14.39 9.28 7.65
CA ILE A 67 -15.21 8.06 7.65
C ILE A 67 -16.70 8.39 7.76
N ASP A 68 -17.08 9.33 8.62
CA ASP A 68 -18.48 9.78 8.71
C ASP A 68 -18.98 10.41 7.40
N LEU A 69 -18.14 11.20 6.73
CA LEU A 69 -18.45 11.78 5.43
C LEU A 69 -18.72 10.68 4.39
N ILE A 70 -17.81 9.72 4.26
CA ILE A 70 -17.97 8.59 3.34
C ILE A 70 -19.26 7.83 3.67
N SER A 71 -19.55 7.59 4.95
CA SER A 71 -20.77 6.91 5.40
C SER A 71 -22.04 7.66 4.97
N VAL A 72 -22.09 8.98 5.18
CA VAL A 72 -23.24 9.81 4.80
C VAL A 72 -23.43 9.82 3.28
N VAL A 73 -22.33 9.94 2.53
CA VAL A 73 -22.36 9.98 1.06
C VAL A 73 -22.71 8.62 0.45
N ALA A 74 -22.22 7.51 1.01
CA ALA A 74 -22.51 6.18 0.50
C ALA A 74 -23.95 5.72 0.79
N ARG A 75 -24.58 6.21 1.87
CA ARG A 75 -25.94 5.83 2.30
C ARG A 75 -27.05 6.69 1.71
N ARG A 76 -26.76 7.43 0.64
CA ARG A 76 -27.73 8.30 -0.01
C ARG A 76 -28.95 7.52 -0.47
N ARG A 77 -30.12 8.17 -0.37
CA ARG A 77 -31.41 7.60 -0.77
C ARG A 77 -31.79 7.95 -2.21
N VAL A 78 -31.17 8.99 -2.77
CA VAL A 78 -31.48 9.49 -4.11
C VAL A 78 -30.37 9.04 -5.07
N PRO A 79 -30.71 8.44 -6.22
CA PRO A 79 -29.74 8.16 -7.26
C PRO A 79 -29.09 9.46 -7.76
N THR A 80 -27.76 9.52 -7.73
CA THR A 80 -26.98 10.67 -8.22
C THR A 80 -25.84 10.18 -9.10
N ARG A 81 -25.31 11.05 -9.97
CA ARG A 81 -24.15 10.72 -10.80
C ARG A 81 -22.85 10.94 -10.00
N LEU A 82 -22.79 10.39 -8.80
CA LEU A 82 -21.63 10.43 -7.92
C LEU A 82 -21.09 9.01 -7.73
N MET A 83 -19.79 8.83 -7.91
CA MET A 83 -19.06 7.63 -7.53
C MET A 83 -17.98 7.98 -6.51
N LEU A 84 -17.89 7.19 -5.44
CA LEU A 84 -16.77 7.21 -4.52
C LEU A 84 -15.85 6.03 -4.82
N ILE A 85 -14.55 6.29 -4.92
CA ILE A 85 -13.52 5.25 -4.94
C ILE A 85 -12.64 5.46 -3.71
N GLY A 86 -12.37 4.38 -2.98
CA GLY A 86 -11.47 4.38 -1.85
C GLY A 86 -10.37 3.34 -2.07
N THR A 87 -9.12 3.74 -1.98
CA THR A 87 -7.99 2.80 -1.94
C THR A 87 -7.56 2.63 -0.49
N PHE A 88 -7.22 1.39 -0.11
CA PHE A 88 -6.66 1.14 1.20
C PHE A 88 -5.90 -0.19 1.25
N ARG A 89 -5.15 -0.35 2.33
CA ARG A 89 -4.39 -1.57 2.63
C ARG A 89 -5.18 -2.45 3.61
N GLU A 90 -5.64 -3.62 3.16
CA GLU A 90 -6.42 -4.56 4.00
C GLU A 90 -5.69 -4.93 5.29
N ALA A 91 -4.39 -5.22 5.21
CA ALA A 91 -3.59 -5.60 6.38
C ALA A 91 -3.62 -4.52 7.48
N ASP A 92 -3.55 -3.24 7.10
CA ASP A 92 -3.51 -2.12 8.05
C ASP A 92 -4.86 -1.96 8.76
N VAL A 93 -5.95 -2.17 8.02
CA VAL A 93 -7.33 -2.13 8.53
C VAL A 93 -7.68 -3.38 9.33
N ALA A 94 -7.08 -4.53 9.03
CA ALA A 94 -7.28 -5.82 9.70
C ALA A 94 -6.50 -5.94 11.03
N LEU A 95 -5.38 -5.23 11.15
CA LEU A 95 -4.55 -5.25 12.34
C LEU A 95 -4.92 -4.16 13.36
N SER A 96 -5.60 -3.10 12.92
CA SER A 96 -6.12 -2.04 13.79
C SER A 96 -7.64 -2.16 13.94
N ASP A 97 -8.21 -1.73 15.07
CA ASP A 97 -9.67 -1.57 15.23
C ASP A 97 -10.16 -0.31 14.48
N HIS A 98 -9.80 -0.21 13.19
CA HIS A 98 -10.03 0.97 12.38
C HIS A 98 -11.52 1.11 12.07
N PRO A 99 -12.14 2.30 12.23
CA PRO A 99 -13.56 2.52 11.96
C PRO A 99 -13.97 2.22 10.51
N LEU A 100 -13.01 2.27 9.57
CA LEU A 100 -13.22 1.85 8.18
C LEU A 100 -13.72 0.40 8.07
N ARG A 101 -13.25 -0.51 8.93
CA ARG A 101 -13.66 -1.92 8.91
C ARG A 101 -15.16 -2.05 9.11
N GLN A 102 -15.69 -1.40 10.13
CA GLN A 102 -17.12 -1.45 10.45
C GLN A 102 -17.96 -0.77 9.36
N LEU A 103 -17.52 0.39 8.86
CA LEU A 103 -18.21 1.08 7.78
C LEU A 103 -18.29 0.19 6.53
N ARG A 104 -17.16 -0.39 6.14
CA ARG A 104 -17.05 -1.25 4.97
C ARG A 104 -17.98 -2.45 5.04
N GLN A 105 -17.94 -3.19 6.16
CA GLN A 105 -18.82 -4.35 6.38
C GLN A 105 -20.30 -3.99 6.25
N ASP A 106 -20.73 -2.87 6.84
CA ASP A 106 -22.12 -2.44 6.73
C ASP A 106 -22.49 -1.99 5.31
N LEU A 107 -21.62 -1.26 4.60
CA LEU A 107 -21.90 -0.84 3.22
C LEU A 107 -21.98 -2.04 2.25
N VAL A 108 -21.11 -3.02 2.40
CA VAL A 108 -21.16 -4.27 1.61
C VAL A 108 -22.43 -5.06 1.91
N ALA A 109 -22.79 -5.22 3.19
CA ALA A 109 -24.01 -5.93 3.59
C ALA A 109 -25.29 -5.30 3.02
N ARG A 110 -25.29 -3.97 2.81
CA ARG A 110 -26.39 -3.20 2.20
C ARG A 110 -26.30 -3.08 0.68
N GLN A 111 -25.33 -3.74 0.04
CA GLN A 111 -25.04 -3.60 -1.40
C GLN A 111 -24.79 -2.14 -1.85
N LEU A 112 -24.23 -1.31 -0.96
CA LEU A 112 -23.85 0.09 -1.24
C LEU A 112 -22.36 0.24 -1.59
N CYS A 113 -21.59 -0.84 -1.49
CA CYS A 113 -20.16 -0.87 -1.78
C CYS A 113 -19.82 -2.14 -2.57
N ARG A 114 -18.90 -2.01 -3.52
CA ARG A 114 -18.23 -3.13 -4.19
C ARG A 114 -16.75 -3.05 -3.86
N GLU A 115 -16.20 -4.15 -3.37
CA GLU A 115 -14.77 -4.28 -3.15
C GLU A 115 -14.09 -4.92 -4.35
N VAL A 116 -12.87 -4.47 -4.63
CA VAL A 116 -11.97 -5.06 -5.61
C VAL A 116 -10.67 -5.34 -4.86
N ALA A 117 -10.47 -6.60 -4.49
CA ALA A 117 -9.21 -7.04 -3.92
C ALA A 117 -8.16 -7.10 -5.04
N LEU A 118 -7.01 -6.47 -4.82
CA LEU A 118 -5.88 -6.53 -5.73
C LEU A 118 -4.87 -7.54 -5.21
N GLU A 119 -4.69 -8.62 -5.96
CA GLU A 119 -3.68 -9.65 -5.69
C GLU A 119 -2.38 -9.30 -6.43
N PRO A 120 -1.22 -9.87 -6.02
CA PRO A 120 0.00 -9.79 -6.80
C PRO A 120 -0.22 -10.28 -8.24
N LEU A 121 0.53 -9.71 -9.18
CA LEU A 121 0.47 -10.12 -10.59
C LEU A 121 0.98 -11.56 -10.73
N GLY A 122 0.17 -12.44 -11.31
CA GLY A 122 0.66 -13.73 -11.83
C GLY A 122 1.65 -13.56 -12.98
N GLU A 123 2.39 -14.62 -13.31
CA GLU A 123 3.35 -14.64 -14.43
C GLU A 123 2.68 -14.29 -15.77
N GLU A 124 1.45 -14.73 -15.97
CA GLU A 124 0.64 -14.43 -17.16
C GLU A 124 0.39 -12.91 -17.33
N HIS A 125 0.22 -12.18 -16.22
CA HIS A 125 0.07 -10.73 -16.25
C HIS A 125 1.40 -10.04 -16.57
N VAL A 126 2.53 -10.64 -16.20
CA VAL A 126 3.87 -10.17 -16.61
C VAL A 126 4.03 -10.35 -18.13
N VAL A 127 3.62 -11.50 -18.69
CA VAL A 127 3.60 -11.71 -20.15
C VAL A 127 2.76 -10.64 -20.84
N GLU A 128 1.53 -10.42 -20.38
CA GLU A 128 0.63 -9.38 -20.92
C GLU A 128 1.25 -7.99 -20.87
N TYR A 129 1.87 -7.64 -19.73
CA TYR A 129 2.55 -6.36 -19.55
C TYR A 129 3.69 -6.18 -20.56
N LEU A 130 4.51 -7.22 -20.77
CA LEU A 130 5.64 -7.17 -21.69
C LEU A 130 5.19 -7.06 -23.14
N LEU A 131 4.15 -7.80 -23.53
CA LEU A 131 3.56 -7.72 -24.87
C LEU A 131 2.90 -6.37 -25.13
N ALA A 132 2.21 -5.80 -24.13
CA ALA A 132 1.63 -4.46 -24.23
C ALA A 132 2.70 -3.38 -24.42
N LYS A 133 3.89 -3.58 -23.85
CA LYS A 133 5.04 -2.71 -24.08
C LYS A 133 5.66 -2.92 -25.46
N ALA A 134 5.73 -4.13 -25.99
CA ALA A 134 6.32 -4.38 -27.31
C ALA A 134 5.47 -5.36 -28.15
N PRO A 135 4.42 -4.87 -28.82
CA PRO A 135 3.43 -5.74 -29.47
C PRO A 135 3.91 -6.39 -30.78
N ALA A 136 5.11 -6.05 -31.26
CA ALA A 136 5.57 -6.36 -32.61
C ALA A 136 6.16 -7.78 -32.79
N SER A 137 6.31 -8.58 -31.72
CA SER A 137 6.97 -9.89 -31.79
C SER A 137 6.67 -10.78 -30.58
N PRO A 138 6.79 -12.12 -30.70
CA PRO A 138 6.77 -13.00 -29.56
C PRO A 138 7.79 -12.60 -28.50
N LEU A 139 7.39 -12.73 -27.23
CA LEU A 139 8.27 -12.53 -26.10
C LEU A 139 9.37 -13.61 -26.09
N PRO A 140 10.64 -13.26 -25.79
CA PRO A 140 11.68 -14.27 -25.57
C PRO A 140 11.25 -15.28 -24.50
N GLU A 141 11.41 -16.57 -24.82
CA GLU A 141 11.07 -17.68 -23.93
C GLU A 141 11.81 -17.53 -22.59
N GLY A 142 11.11 -17.58 -21.47
CA GLY A 142 11.69 -17.47 -20.13
C GLY A 142 11.90 -16.04 -19.61
N LEU A 143 11.71 -14.99 -20.42
CA LEU A 143 11.86 -13.61 -19.94
C LEU A 143 10.79 -13.22 -18.91
N ALA A 144 9.53 -13.63 -19.13
CA ALA A 144 8.45 -13.37 -18.17
C ALA A 144 8.66 -14.13 -16.86
N GLU A 145 9.03 -15.41 -16.93
CA GLU A 145 9.38 -16.23 -15.75
C GLU A 145 10.52 -15.59 -14.97
N LEU A 146 11.57 -15.13 -15.66
CA LEU A 146 12.70 -14.43 -15.06
C LEU A 146 12.24 -13.18 -14.30
N ILE A 147 11.42 -12.33 -14.92
CA ILE A 147 10.93 -11.10 -14.28
C ILE A 147 9.97 -11.42 -13.13
N TYR A 148 9.09 -12.40 -13.30
CA TYR A 148 8.13 -12.82 -12.27
C TYR A 148 8.86 -13.36 -11.04
N ARG A 149 9.85 -14.23 -11.23
CA ARG A 149 10.66 -14.80 -10.13
C ARG A 149 11.33 -13.74 -9.26
N HIS A 150 11.77 -12.63 -9.84
CA HIS A 150 12.46 -11.56 -9.11
C HIS A 150 11.52 -10.43 -8.63
N SER A 151 10.29 -10.38 -9.13
CA SER A 151 9.29 -9.42 -8.70
C SER A 151 8.27 -10.00 -7.71
N GLU A 152 8.12 -11.31 -7.66
CA GLU A 152 7.07 -12.02 -6.89
C GLU A 152 5.67 -11.43 -7.17
N GLY A 153 5.45 -10.98 -8.42
CA GLY A 153 4.20 -10.35 -8.85
C GLY A 153 4.00 -8.91 -8.37
N ASN A 154 4.98 -8.29 -7.70
CA ASN A 154 4.89 -6.90 -7.28
C ASN A 154 5.17 -5.96 -8.47
N PRO A 155 4.20 -5.13 -8.90
CA PRO A 155 4.38 -4.26 -10.06
C PRO A 155 5.56 -3.29 -9.93
N LEU A 156 5.86 -2.79 -8.73
CA LEU A 156 6.99 -1.89 -8.47
C LEU A 156 8.32 -2.62 -8.71
N PHE A 157 8.41 -3.88 -8.29
CA PHE A 157 9.63 -4.67 -8.44
C PHE A 157 9.78 -5.14 -9.89
N MET A 158 8.67 -5.51 -10.53
CA MET A 158 8.63 -5.85 -11.96
C MET A 158 9.21 -4.72 -12.81
N THR A 159 8.78 -3.47 -12.59
CA THR A 159 9.33 -2.33 -13.34
C THR A 159 10.81 -2.10 -13.04
N ALA A 160 11.23 -2.22 -11.77
CA ALA A 160 12.63 -2.03 -11.41
C ALA A 160 13.56 -3.10 -12.00
N VAL A 161 13.13 -4.36 -12.04
CA VAL A 161 13.85 -5.46 -12.71
C VAL A 161 13.97 -5.17 -14.21
N LEU A 162 12.88 -4.74 -14.86
CA LEU A 162 12.89 -4.38 -16.28
C LEU A 162 13.83 -3.22 -16.59
N ASP A 163 13.78 -2.16 -15.79
CA ASP A 163 14.63 -0.99 -15.94
C ASP A 163 16.11 -1.36 -15.75
N HIS A 164 16.41 -2.26 -14.81
CA HIS A 164 17.76 -2.78 -14.60
C HIS A 164 18.30 -3.59 -15.77
N LEU A 165 17.51 -4.54 -16.26
CA LEU A 165 17.87 -5.36 -17.41
C LEU A 165 18.09 -4.50 -18.66
N THR A 166 17.24 -3.50 -18.86
CA THR A 166 17.34 -2.56 -19.99
C THR A 166 18.56 -1.64 -19.83
N GLY A 167 18.79 -1.10 -18.63
CA GLY A 167 19.92 -0.21 -18.34
C GLY A 167 21.28 -0.90 -18.49
N ARG A 168 21.37 -2.19 -18.18
CA ARG A 168 22.56 -3.02 -18.42
C ARG A 168 22.67 -3.57 -19.84
N GLN A 169 21.73 -3.24 -20.73
CA GLN A 169 21.67 -3.74 -22.11
C GLN A 169 21.59 -5.29 -22.19
N LEU A 170 21.10 -5.93 -21.13
CA LEU A 170 20.87 -7.39 -21.09
C LEU A 170 19.58 -7.76 -21.82
N ILE A 171 18.62 -6.84 -21.81
CA ILE A 171 17.48 -6.85 -22.73
C ILE A 171 17.40 -5.50 -23.43
N ALA A 172 16.87 -5.50 -24.63
CA ALA A 172 16.57 -4.29 -25.38
C ALA A 172 15.14 -4.37 -25.90
N ARG A 173 14.51 -3.21 -26.03
CA ARG A 173 13.25 -3.07 -26.73
C ARG A 173 13.52 -2.38 -28.06
N ASN A 174 13.11 -3.02 -29.15
CA ASN A 174 13.24 -2.47 -30.51
C ASN A 174 11.91 -2.57 -31.28
N ASP A 175 11.94 -2.19 -32.56
CA ASP A 175 10.78 -2.26 -33.45
C ASP A 175 10.28 -3.69 -33.69
N HIS A 176 11.09 -4.69 -33.36
CA HIS A 176 10.83 -6.12 -33.47
C HIS A 176 10.58 -6.78 -32.10
N GLY A 177 10.21 -6.02 -31.08
CA GLY A 177 9.84 -6.56 -29.77
C GLY A 177 10.94 -6.48 -28.70
N TRP A 178 10.95 -7.47 -27.82
CA TRP A 178 11.97 -7.65 -26.80
C TRP A 178 13.08 -8.54 -27.34
N GLU A 179 14.33 -8.08 -27.24
CA GLU A 179 15.52 -8.83 -27.61
C GLU A 179 16.41 -9.05 -26.40
N LEU A 180 17.03 -10.22 -26.34
CA LEU A 180 18.01 -10.56 -25.33
C LEU A 180 19.41 -10.20 -25.85
N GLY A 181 20.15 -9.41 -25.08
CA GLY A 181 21.55 -9.08 -25.38
C GLY A 181 22.52 -10.22 -25.01
N VAL A 182 22.11 -11.10 -24.09
CA VAL A 182 22.84 -12.29 -23.64
C VAL A 182 21.87 -13.47 -23.44
N ALA A 183 22.36 -14.69 -23.29
CA ALA A 183 21.49 -15.83 -22.98
C ALA A 183 20.87 -15.66 -21.58
N LEU A 184 19.59 -16.03 -21.40
CA LEU A 184 18.86 -15.83 -20.13
C LEU A 184 19.55 -16.49 -18.93
N HIS A 185 20.23 -17.62 -19.12
CA HIS A 185 20.94 -18.32 -18.06
C HIS A 185 22.22 -17.59 -17.61
N ASP A 186 22.75 -16.69 -18.44
CA ASP A 186 23.89 -15.84 -18.12
C ASP A 186 23.47 -14.51 -17.49
N ILE A 187 22.17 -14.22 -17.45
CA ILE A 187 21.64 -13.06 -16.75
C ILE A 187 21.69 -13.35 -15.25
N ASP A 188 22.77 -12.90 -14.62
CA ASP A 188 22.82 -12.77 -13.18
C ASP A 188 21.94 -11.60 -12.75
N LEU A 189 20.71 -11.92 -12.32
CA LEU A 189 19.82 -10.98 -11.65
C LEU A 189 20.24 -10.85 -10.18
N SER A 190 21.45 -10.33 -9.97
CA SER A 190 21.74 -9.57 -8.76
C SER A 190 20.66 -8.50 -8.61
N VAL A 191 20.19 -8.25 -7.38
CA VAL A 191 19.21 -7.20 -7.06
C VAL A 191 19.51 -5.93 -7.86
N PRO A 192 18.56 -5.39 -8.64
CA PRO A 192 18.73 -4.09 -9.26
C PRO A 192 19.26 -3.05 -8.27
N GLU A 193 20.34 -2.35 -8.62
CA GLU A 193 20.94 -1.34 -7.73
C GLU A 193 19.91 -0.28 -7.32
N SER A 194 19.04 0.14 -8.23
CA SER A 194 17.92 1.03 -7.93
C SER A 194 16.91 0.47 -6.91
N LEU A 195 16.67 -0.85 -6.94
CA LEU A 195 15.78 -1.49 -5.97
C LEU A 195 16.48 -1.64 -4.62
N ARG A 196 17.79 -1.97 -4.63
CA ARG A 196 18.62 -2.00 -3.43
C ARG A 196 18.65 -0.63 -2.76
N GLU A 197 18.98 0.43 -3.49
CA GLU A 197 18.98 1.83 -3.02
C GLU A 197 17.61 2.24 -2.46
N MET A 198 16.51 1.86 -3.14
CA MET A 198 15.16 2.14 -2.65
C MET A 198 14.87 1.42 -1.33
N ILE A 199 15.25 0.14 -1.22
CA ILE A 199 15.07 -0.64 0.00
C ILE A 199 15.95 -0.11 1.13
N GLU A 200 17.20 0.21 0.85
CA GLU A 200 18.14 0.81 1.81
C GLU A 200 17.62 2.14 2.31
N ALA A 201 17.19 3.04 1.42
CA ALA A 201 16.55 4.31 1.80
C ALA A 201 15.26 4.10 2.62
N GLN A 202 14.51 3.02 2.37
CA GLN A 202 13.36 2.67 3.18
C GLN A 202 13.77 2.19 4.59
N ILE A 203 14.84 1.40 4.70
CA ILE A 203 15.39 0.91 5.97
C ILE A 203 16.04 2.06 6.76
N GLU A 204 16.76 2.98 6.11
CA GLU A 204 17.39 4.15 6.75
C GLU A 204 16.37 5.08 7.41
N ARG A 205 15.13 5.11 6.92
CA ARG A 205 14.02 5.90 7.50
C ARG A 205 13.38 5.26 8.73
N LEU A 206 13.76 4.03 9.07
CA LEU A 206 13.29 3.34 10.26
C LEU A 206 13.96 3.90 11.52
N SER A 207 13.34 3.65 12.67
CA SER A 207 13.98 3.97 13.93
C SER A 207 15.18 3.05 14.19
N PRO A 208 16.16 3.46 15.01
CA PRO A 208 17.29 2.59 15.39
C PRO A 208 16.86 1.29 16.09
N GLU A 209 15.67 1.25 16.70
CA GLU A 209 15.10 0.02 17.26
C GLU A 209 14.60 -0.91 16.15
N GLU A 210 13.93 -0.36 15.13
CA GLU A 210 13.41 -1.11 13.99
C GLU A 210 14.53 -1.68 13.11
N GLN A 211 15.60 -0.91 12.88
CA GLN A 211 16.78 -1.38 12.13
C GLN A 211 17.45 -2.57 12.82
N ARG A 212 17.70 -2.48 14.13
CA ARG A 212 18.27 -3.58 14.93
C ARG A 212 17.42 -4.85 14.87
N VAL A 213 16.10 -4.71 14.93
CA VAL A 213 15.17 -5.86 14.81
C VAL A 213 15.27 -6.50 13.42
N LEU A 214 15.33 -5.70 12.35
CA LEU A 214 15.50 -6.23 10.99
C LEU A 214 16.86 -6.90 10.80
N GLU A 215 17.94 -6.30 11.30
CA GLU A 215 19.29 -6.88 11.26
C GLU A 215 19.33 -8.25 11.95
N ALA A 216 18.79 -8.35 13.17
CA ALA A 216 18.72 -9.60 13.90
C ALA A 216 17.88 -10.68 13.19
N ALA A 217 16.83 -10.26 12.48
CA ALA A 217 16.03 -11.16 11.65
C ALA A 217 16.84 -11.71 10.46
N THR A 218 17.81 -10.97 9.91
CA THR A 218 18.66 -11.44 8.79
C THR A 218 19.65 -12.55 9.15
N LEU A 219 19.95 -12.71 10.44
CA LEU A 219 20.88 -13.75 10.94
C LEU A 219 20.36 -15.17 10.68
N THR A 220 19.05 -15.33 10.47
CA THR A 220 18.46 -16.60 10.06
C THR A 220 18.66 -16.80 8.54
N PRO A 221 19.18 -17.95 8.08
CA PRO A 221 19.39 -18.22 6.65
C PRO A 221 18.11 -18.21 5.80
N SER A 222 16.95 -18.42 6.43
CA SER A 222 15.64 -18.46 5.78
C SER A 222 15.00 -17.08 5.69
N ARG A 223 14.00 -16.94 4.80
CA ARG A 223 13.11 -15.76 4.77
C ARG A 223 12.26 -15.65 6.03
N SER A 224 11.96 -16.77 6.68
CA SER A 224 11.17 -16.82 7.90
C SER A 224 12.09 -16.96 9.12
N PHE A 225 11.75 -16.29 10.20
CA PHE A 225 12.50 -16.31 11.45
C PHE A 225 11.55 -16.33 12.65
N CYS A 226 11.96 -17.05 13.70
CA CYS A 226 11.27 -17.08 14.97
C CYS A 226 11.67 -15.87 15.82
N VAL A 227 10.68 -15.15 16.37
CA VAL A 227 10.91 -13.94 17.17
C VAL A 227 11.81 -14.23 18.36
N VAL A 228 11.56 -15.32 19.09
CA VAL A 228 12.32 -15.64 20.31
C VAL A 228 13.79 -15.89 20.00
N THR A 229 14.08 -16.61 18.90
CA THR A 229 15.45 -16.90 18.47
C THR A 229 16.18 -15.65 17.98
N SER A 230 15.51 -14.81 17.20
CA SER A 230 16.09 -13.56 16.71
C SER A 230 16.27 -12.52 17.82
N ALA A 231 15.33 -12.41 18.75
CA ALA A 231 15.42 -11.51 19.90
C ALA A 231 16.63 -11.85 20.77
N ALA A 232 16.95 -13.13 20.95
CA ALA A 232 18.12 -13.58 21.71
C ALA A 232 19.47 -13.16 21.12
N ALA A 233 19.51 -12.75 19.84
CA ALA A 233 20.70 -12.15 19.23
C ALA A 233 20.82 -10.64 19.47
N THR A 234 19.90 -10.05 20.24
CA THR A 234 19.81 -8.62 20.54
C THR A 234 19.62 -8.38 22.03
N ASP A 235 19.78 -7.12 22.48
CA ASP A 235 19.41 -6.69 23.83
C ASP A 235 17.91 -6.31 23.96
N VAL A 236 17.04 -6.77 23.04
CA VAL A 236 15.61 -6.45 23.04
C VAL A 236 14.82 -7.65 23.57
N GLU A 237 13.96 -7.40 24.57
CA GLU A 237 13.06 -8.43 25.10
C GLU A 237 12.14 -9.02 24.01
N PRO A 238 11.84 -10.33 24.02
CA PRO A 238 11.07 -10.98 22.96
C PRO A 238 9.70 -10.34 22.69
N GLU A 239 8.97 -9.92 23.73
CA GLU A 239 7.68 -9.25 23.56
C GLU A 239 7.85 -7.91 22.83
N ARG A 240 8.90 -7.16 23.17
CA ARG A 240 9.19 -5.89 22.50
C ARG A 240 9.65 -6.10 21.07
N PHE A 241 10.44 -7.15 20.82
CA PHE A 241 10.85 -7.53 19.46
C PHE A 241 9.63 -7.88 18.60
N GLU A 242 8.67 -8.61 19.15
CA GLU A 242 7.40 -8.94 18.49
C GLU A 242 6.60 -7.68 18.17
N GLU A 243 6.44 -6.74 19.12
CA GLU A 243 5.75 -5.46 18.88
C GLU A 243 6.39 -4.66 17.73
N VAL A 244 7.73 -4.68 17.64
CA VAL A 244 8.45 -4.00 16.55
C VAL A 244 8.23 -4.73 15.23
N CYS A 245 8.29 -6.06 15.19
CA CYS A 245 7.98 -6.86 14.00
C CYS A 245 6.55 -6.61 13.51
N GLU A 246 5.59 -6.55 14.43
CA GLU A 246 4.20 -6.23 14.15
C GLU A 246 4.07 -4.82 13.56
N ARG A 247 4.75 -3.83 14.15
CA ARG A 247 4.78 -2.45 13.64
C ARG A 247 5.40 -2.35 12.25
N LEU A 248 6.50 -3.07 12.00
CA LEU A 248 7.16 -3.14 10.69
C LEU A 248 6.27 -3.80 9.64
N SER A 249 5.61 -4.91 10.01
CA SER A 249 4.64 -5.61 9.18
C SER A 249 3.50 -4.69 8.73
N ARG A 250 2.93 -3.93 9.68
CA ARG A 250 1.88 -2.93 9.43
C ARG A 250 2.38 -1.77 8.55
N ARG A 251 3.44 -1.07 8.99
CA ARG A 251 3.80 0.23 8.40
C ARG A 251 4.52 0.13 7.06
N THR A 252 5.36 -0.89 6.90
CA THR A 252 6.39 -0.90 5.85
C THR A 252 6.33 -2.10 4.91
N ARG A 253 5.56 -3.14 5.27
CA ARG A 253 5.50 -4.43 4.57
C ARG A 253 6.87 -5.06 4.31
N LEU A 254 7.89 -4.72 5.12
CA LEU A 254 9.18 -5.41 5.09
C LEU A 254 9.02 -6.85 5.60
N LEU A 255 8.11 -7.03 6.57
CA LEU A 255 7.78 -8.29 7.22
C LEU A 255 6.30 -8.64 7.01
N ARG A 256 5.98 -9.94 7.11
CA ARG A 256 4.61 -10.46 7.24
C ARG A 256 4.59 -11.58 8.29
N PRO A 257 3.48 -11.77 9.03
CA PRO A 257 3.36 -12.90 9.95
C PRO A 257 3.32 -14.21 9.16
N ALA A 258 3.97 -15.24 9.70
CA ALA A 258 4.01 -16.58 9.16
C ALA A 258 3.33 -17.58 10.11
N ALA A 259 3.22 -18.84 9.69
CA ALA A 259 2.71 -19.89 10.57
C ALA A 259 3.59 -20.01 11.83
N PRO A 260 3.01 -20.06 13.04
CA PRO A 260 3.79 -20.15 14.27
C PRO A 260 4.55 -21.48 14.33
N GLU A 261 5.72 -21.44 14.95
CA GLU A 261 6.58 -22.61 15.15
C GLU A 261 6.25 -23.26 16.50
N GLU A 262 6.20 -24.59 16.55
CA GLU A 262 6.00 -25.32 17.81
C GLU A 262 7.36 -25.60 18.47
N SER A 263 7.56 -25.02 19.65
CA SER A 263 8.72 -25.28 20.52
C SER A 263 8.71 -26.72 21.04
N PRO A 264 9.87 -27.32 21.39
CA PRO A 264 9.93 -28.65 22.02
C PRO A 264 9.03 -28.83 23.26
N ASP A 265 8.68 -27.73 23.94
CA ASP A 265 7.78 -27.72 25.10
C ASP A 265 6.29 -27.59 24.74
N GLY A 266 5.93 -27.67 23.45
CA GLY A 266 4.55 -27.55 22.94
C GLY A 266 3.99 -26.12 22.91
N ARG A 267 4.85 -25.11 23.06
CA ARG A 267 4.46 -23.69 22.96
C ARG A 267 4.53 -23.22 21.52
N LEU A 268 3.52 -22.49 21.06
CA LEU A 268 3.54 -21.82 19.77
C LEU A 268 4.35 -20.53 19.88
N LEU A 269 5.37 -20.40 19.05
CA LEU A 269 6.26 -19.25 18.96
C LEU A 269 5.87 -18.38 17.76
N PRO A 270 5.87 -17.05 17.92
CA PRO A 270 5.56 -16.14 16.82
C PRO A 270 6.69 -16.16 15.78
N VAL A 271 6.28 -16.29 14.51
CA VAL A 271 7.18 -16.33 13.35
C VAL A 271 6.78 -15.23 12.39
N TYR A 272 7.78 -14.52 11.89
CA TYR A 272 7.64 -13.54 10.83
C TYR A 272 8.51 -13.94 9.65
N GLU A 273 8.19 -13.41 8.49
CA GLU A 273 8.99 -13.61 7.30
C GLU A 273 9.14 -12.32 6.49
N PHE A 274 10.29 -12.17 5.84
CA PHE A 274 10.51 -11.07 4.93
C PHE A 274 9.55 -11.17 3.74
N ALA A 275 8.83 -10.09 3.49
CA ALA A 275 7.83 -10.05 2.43
C ALA A 275 8.44 -10.33 1.05
N HIS A 276 9.74 -10.06 0.88
CA HIS A 276 10.54 -10.42 -0.27
C HIS A 276 11.97 -10.78 0.17
N ALA A 277 12.64 -11.69 -0.53
CA ALA A 277 14.05 -12.03 -0.24
C ALA A 277 15.00 -10.81 -0.23
N LEU A 278 14.66 -9.77 -0.99
CA LEU A 278 15.45 -8.56 -1.18
C LEU A 278 15.49 -7.69 0.07
N TYR A 279 14.42 -7.71 0.87
CA TYR A 279 14.40 -7.02 2.17
C TYR A 279 15.35 -7.67 3.17
N ARG A 280 15.56 -8.99 3.09
CA ARG A 280 16.55 -9.69 3.90
C ARG A 280 17.96 -9.35 3.44
N GLU A 281 18.24 -9.45 2.14
CA GLU A 281 19.56 -9.16 1.57
C GLU A 281 20.03 -7.71 1.81
N ALA A 282 19.11 -6.74 1.79
CA ALA A 282 19.43 -5.34 2.08
C ALA A 282 19.64 -5.06 3.58
N GLY A 283 19.19 -5.94 4.47
CA GLY A 283 19.45 -5.84 5.91
C GLY A 283 20.80 -6.42 6.34
N GLU A 284 21.41 -7.30 5.54
CA GLU A 284 22.70 -7.94 5.84
C GLU A 284 23.90 -6.97 5.96
N PRO A 285 24.04 -5.89 5.16
CA PRO A 285 25.19 -4.98 5.23
C PRO A 285 25.27 -4.20 6.54
N ILE A 286 24.12 -3.92 7.18
CA ILE A 286 24.07 -3.15 8.43
C ILE A 286 24.62 -3.99 9.59
N ALA A 287 24.34 -5.30 9.60
CA ALA A 287 24.84 -6.24 10.60
C ALA A 287 26.38 -6.46 10.57
N ARG A 288 27.10 -6.02 9.52
CA ARG A 288 28.56 -6.15 9.39
C ARG A 288 29.35 -4.90 9.76
N GLN A 289 28.70 -3.78 10.07
CA GLN A 289 29.36 -2.50 10.40
C GLN A 289 29.42 -2.20 11.90
N THR A 290 28.93 -3.12 12.74
CA THR A 290 28.98 -3.07 14.22
C THR A 290 29.83 -4.20 14.77
#